data_AF-A0A958K0Y0-F1
#
_entry.id   AF-A0A958K0Y0-F1
#
_cell.length_a   1.000
_cell.length_b   1.000
_cell.length_c   1.000
_cell.angle_alpha   90.00
_cell.angle_beta   90.00
_cell.angle_gamma   90.00
#
_symmetry.space_group_name_H-M   'P 1'
#
loop_
_entity.id
_entity.type
_entity.pdbx_description
1 polymer ?
#
loop_
_entity_poly.entity_id
_entity_poly.type
_entity_poly.pdbx_seq_one_letter_code
_entity_poly.pdbx_strand_id
1 'polypeptide(L)'
;MPITIGSNIAALRSLRSLKTASDSLGKAYERLSSGQRINHASDDAAGLVIADGLRADSRLAGQAVRNVNDGISMISIMNGALQAQKEVLFRMSELAEQGANGTQTNSQRNSLPN
;
A
#
# COMPACT_ATOMS: atom_id res chain seq x y z
N MET A 1 57.32 35.73 -2.04
CA MET A 1 56.38 35.15 -3.02
C MET A 1 57.06 35.21 -4.38
N PRO A 2 57.48 34.10 -4.99
CA PRO A 2 58.10 34.15 -6.32
C PRO A 2 57.02 34.51 -7.35
N ILE A 3 57.28 35.50 -8.20
CA ILE A 3 56.39 35.89 -9.30
C ILE A 3 56.74 34.98 -10.48
N THR A 4 55.94 33.94 -10.69
CA THR A 4 56.08 33.04 -11.84
C THR A 4 55.41 33.66 -13.07
N ILE A 5 56.23 34.14 -14.01
CA ILE A 5 55.80 34.73 -15.29
C ILE A 5 55.33 33.58 -16.19
N GLY A 6 54.06 33.18 -16.10
CA GLY A 6 53.48 32.13 -16.93
C GLY A 6 52.34 31.34 -16.28
N SER A 7 52.24 31.35 -14.95
CA SER A 7 51.12 30.72 -14.23
C SER A 7 50.63 31.63 -13.12
N ASN A 8 49.35 32.03 -13.19
CA ASN A 8 48.72 32.86 -12.18
C ASN A 8 48.09 31.97 -11.10
N ILE A 9 48.87 31.64 -10.08
CA ILE A 9 48.46 30.78 -8.97
C ILE A 9 47.30 31.39 -8.17
N ALA A 10 47.23 32.72 -8.06
CA ALA A 10 46.12 33.41 -7.38
C ALA A 10 44.80 33.21 -8.14
N ALA A 11 44.81 33.41 -9.46
CA ALA A 11 43.65 33.15 -10.32
C ALA A 11 43.24 31.66 -10.30
N LEU A 12 44.19 30.73 -10.32
CA LEU A 12 43.92 29.29 -10.21
C LEU A 12 43.34 28.87 -8.86
N ARG A 13 43.68 29.58 -7.77
CA ARG A 13 43.05 29.37 -6.46
C ARG A 13 41.61 29.90 -6.45
N SER A 14 41.39 31.12 -6.97
CA SER A 14 40.05 31.69 -7.11
C SER A 14 39.14 30.83 -7.99
N LEU A 15 39.66 30.29 -9.10
CA LEU A 15 38.91 29.40 -9.99
C LEU A 15 38.52 28.08 -9.29
N ARG A 16 39.42 27.50 -8.49
CA ARG A 16 39.09 26.31 -7.68
C ARG A 16 38.01 26.60 -6.65
N SER A 17 38.10 27.74 -5.94
CA SER A 17 37.05 28.15 -4.99
C SER A 17 35.71 28.37 -5.69
N LEU A 18 35.71 29.01 -6.86
CA LEU A 18 34.51 29.21 -7.67
C LEU A 18 33.89 27.88 -8.10
N LYS A 19 34.72 26.91 -8.54
CA LYS A 19 34.25 25.57 -8.90
C LYS A 19 33.57 24.88 -7.71
N THR A 20 34.21 24.86 -6.53
CA THR A 20 33.62 24.26 -5.33
C THR A 20 32.31 24.95 -4.92
N ALA A 21 32.24 26.29 -5.03
CA ALA A 21 31.02 27.04 -4.75
C ALA A 21 29.90 26.71 -5.75
N SER A 22 30.22 26.60 -7.04
CA SER A 22 29.28 26.22 -8.09
C SER A 22 28.74 24.80 -7.90
N ASP A 23 29.61 23.84 -7.53
CA ASP A 23 29.21 22.46 -7.26
C ASP A 23 28.28 22.38 -6.03
N SER A 24 28.58 23.16 -4.98
CA SER A 24 27.75 23.25 -3.77
C SER A 24 26.39 23.88 -4.07
N LEU A 25 26.35 24.91 -4.91
CA LEU A 25 25.11 25.56 -5.37
C LEU A 25 24.25 24.58 -6.18
N GLY A 26 24.87 23.80 -7.08
CA GLY A 26 24.18 22.76 -7.84
C GLY A 26 23.46 21.75 -6.93
N LYS A 27 24.16 21.24 -5.91
CA LYS A 27 23.56 20.33 -4.92
C LYS A 27 22.42 20.96 -4.13
N ALA A 28 22.55 22.25 -3.77
CA ALA A 28 21.49 22.97 -3.07
C ALA A 28 20.23 23.11 -3.94
N TYR A 29 20.39 23.44 -5.22
CA TYR A 29 19.28 23.49 -6.18
C TYR A 29 18.63 22.12 -6.39
N GLU A 30 19.42 21.06 -6.46
CA GLU A 30 18.91 19.69 -6.61
C GLU A 30 18.05 19.27 -5.41
N ARG A 31 18.52 19.54 -4.18
CA ARG A 31 17.75 19.31 -2.95
C ARG A 31 16.51 20.18 -2.85
N LEU A 32 16.61 21.44 -3.29
CA LEU A 32 15.46 22.34 -3.32
C LEU A 32 14.39 21.87 -4.30
N SER A 33 14.79 21.43 -5.50
CA SER A 33 13.88 20.97 -6.55
C SER A 33 13.22 19.63 -6.21
N SER A 34 13.95 18.73 -5.55
CA SER A 34 13.45 17.41 -5.13
C SER A 34 12.68 17.46 -3.80
N GLY A 35 12.93 18.47 -2.98
CA GLY A 35 12.48 18.53 -1.58
C GLY A 35 13.11 17.48 -0.67
N GLN A 36 14.08 16.70 -1.17
CA GLN A 36 14.71 15.61 -0.44
C GLN A 36 16.12 15.99 -0.03
N ARG A 37 16.50 15.62 1.20
CA ARG A 37 17.85 15.87 1.71
C ARG A 37 18.88 14.91 1.10
N ILE A 38 18.46 13.68 0.76
CA ILE A 38 19.29 12.62 0.19
C ILE A 38 18.69 12.28 -1.17
N ASN A 39 19.36 12.67 -2.24
CA ASN A 39 18.92 12.39 -3.61
C ASN A 39 19.72 11.26 -4.25
N HIS A 40 21.00 11.15 -3.89
CA HIS A 40 21.91 10.16 -4.43
C HIS A 40 22.46 9.27 -3.31
N ALA A 41 22.77 8.02 -3.64
CA ALA A 41 23.44 7.10 -2.71
C ALA A 41 24.84 7.61 -2.28
N SER A 42 25.45 8.49 -3.09
CA SER A 42 26.71 9.16 -2.76
C SER A 42 26.57 10.23 -1.66
N ASP A 43 25.36 10.74 -1.39
CA ASP A 43 25.14 11.72 -0.33
C ASP A 43 25.05 11.06 1.04
N ASP A 44 24.32 9.95 1.14
CA ASP A 44 24.20 9.11 2.35
C ASP A 44 23.60 7.74 1.98
N ALA A 45 24.48 6.75 1.75
CA ALA A 45 24.05 5.41 1.36
C ALA A 45 23.22 4.70 2.44
N ALA A 46 23.59 4.87 3.73
CA ALA A 46 22.88 4.22 4.83
C ALA A 46 21.51 4.87 5.05
N GLY A 47 21.45 6.20 5.04
CA GLY A 47 20.21 6.96 5.15
C GLY A 47 19.25 6.69 3.99
N LEU A 48 19.78 6.55 2.76
CA LEU A 48 18.98 6.21 1.58
C LEU A 48 18.36 4.80 1.71
N VAL A 49 19.14 3.80 2.12
CA VAL A 49 18.64 2.42 2.31
C VAL A 49 17.53 2.37 3.36
N ILE A 50 17.69 3.07 4.48
CA ILE A 50 16.65 3.15 5.52
C ILE A 50 15.40 3.84 4.97
N ALA A 51 15.56 4.97 4.26
CA ALA A 51 14.45 5.69 3.66
C ALA A 51 13.69 4.83 2.62
N ASP A 52 14.41 4.07 1.81
CA ASP A 52 13.81 3.17 0.82
C ASP A 52 13.11 1.97 1.46
N GLY A 53 13.65 1.43 2.56
CA GLY A 53 12.99 0.44 3.40
C GLY A 53 11.65 0.96 3.94
N LEU A 54 11.66 2.14 4.56
CA LEU A 54 10.44 2.77 5.09
C LEU A 54 9.42 3.09 3.98
N ARG A 55 9.88 3.49 2.79
CA ARG A 55 8.99 3.68 1.62
C ARG A 55 8.39 2.36 1.15
N ALA A 56 9.16 1.27 1.17
CA ALA A 56 8.65 -0.05 0.84
C ALA A 56 7.60 -0.50 1.85
N ASP A 57 7.87 -0.34 3.14
CA ASP A 57 6.93 -0.68 4.22
C ASP A 57 5.64 0.15 4.12
N SER A 58 5.73 1.44 3.81
CA SER A 58 4.54 2.28 3.59
C SER A 58 3.68 1.78 2.43
N ARG A 59 4.30 1.37 1.31
CA ARG A 59 3.58 0.78 0.16
C ARG A 59 2.96 -0.56 0.53
N LEU A 60 3.69 -1.41 1.24
CA LEU A 60 3.21 -2.71 1.73
C LEU A 60 2.03 -2.55 2.68
N ALA A 61 2.12 -1.62 3.64
CA ALA A 61 1.04 -1.30 4.55
C ALA A 61 -0.21 -0.82 3.80
N GLY A 62 -0.04 0.04 2.78
CA GLY A 62 -1.13 0.46 1.91
C GLY A 62 -1.80 -0.71 1.17
N GLN A 63 -1.04 -1.70 0.71
CA GLN A 63 -1.60 -2.91 0.11
C GLN A 63 -2.26 -3.81 1.15
N ALA A 64 -1.67 -3.96 2.33
CA ALA A 64 -2.24 -4.75 3.42
C ALA A 64 -3.62 -4.22 3.83
N VAL A 65 -3.77 -2.90 3.94
CA VAL A 65 -5.07 -2.26 4.21
C VAL A 65 -6.09 -2.58 3.11
N ARG A 66 -5.70 -2.52 1.82
CA ARG A 66 -6.59 -2.92 0.72
C ARG A 66 -7.02 -4.39 0.84
N ASN A 67 -6.05 -5.29 1.05
CA ASN A 67 -6.33 -6.72 1.20
C ASN A 67 -7.27 -7.01 2.38
N VAL A 68 -7.10 -6.31 3.51
CA VAL A 68 -8.00 -6.43 4.67
C VAL A 68 -9.41 -5.97 4.32
N ASN A 69 -9.57 -4.84 3.62
CA ASN A 69 -10.88 -4.36 3.18
C ASN A 69 -11.55 -5.31 2.20
N ASP A 70 -10.79 -5.93 1.30
CA ASP A 70 -11.31 -6.97 0.40
C ASP A 70 -11.76 -8.21 1.19
N GLY A 71 -10.99 -8.63 2.19
CA GLY A 71 -11.37 -9.71 3.11
C GLY A 71 -12.64 -9.40 3.90
N ILE A 72 -12.79 -8.18 4.41
CA ILE A 72 -14.02 -7.72 5.09
C ILE A 72 -15.21 -7.77 4.14
N SER A 73 -15.03 -7.31 2.90
CA SER A 73 -16.07 -7.35 1.88
C SER A 73 -16.52 -8.77 1.58
N MET A 74 -15.55 -9.70 1.46
CA MET A 74 -15.83 -11.12 1.25
C MET A 74 -16.57 -11.74 2.44
N ILE A 75 -16.16 -11.43 3.68
CA ILE A 75 -16.86 -11.90 4.89
C ILE A 75 -18.29 -11.34 4.95
N SER A 76 -18.51 -10.08 4.55
CA SER A 76 -19.85 -9.49 4.50
C SER A 76 -20.76 -10.24 3.51
N ILE A 77 -20.25 -10.55 2.32
CA ILE A 77 -20.98 -11.35 1.32
C ILE A 77 -21.26 -12.75 1.85
N MET A 78 -20.28 -13.40 2.49
CA MET A 78 -20.46 -14.71 3.12
C MET A 78 -21.52 -14.68 4.22
N ASN A 79 -21.54 -13.65 5.07
CA ASN A 79 -22.55 -13.49 6.12
C ASN A 79 -23.96 -13.35 5.53
N GLY A 80 -24.12 -12.58 4.45
CA GLY A 80 -25.40 -12.48 3.72
C GLY A 80 -25.84 -13.83 3.14
N ALA A 81 -24.91 -14.58 2.54
CA ALA A 81 -25.20 -15.91 2.00
C ALA A 81 -25.57 -16.92 3.11
N LEU A 82 -24.87 -16.91 4.25
CA LEU A 82 -25.18 -17.76 5.40
C LEU A 82 -26.54 -17.42 6.01
N GLN A 83 -26.92 -16.14 6.05
CA GLN A 83 -28.23 -15.73 6.51
C GLN A 83 -29.34 -16.25 5.60
N ALA A 84 -29.15 -16.21 4.28
CA ALA A 84 -30.08 -16.81 3.33
C ALA A 84 -30.18 -18.33 3.48
N GLN A 85 -29.04 -19.04 3.66
CA GLN A 85 -29.04 -20.48 3.91
C GLN A 85 -29.79 -20.84 5.21
N LYS A 86 -29.59 -20.06 6.27
CA LYS A 86 -30.28 -20.26 7.55
C LYS A 86 -31.80 -20.13 7.40
N GLU A 87 -32.26 -19.15 6.63
CA GLU A 87 -33.69 -18.97 6.34
C GLU A 87 -34.27 -20.18 5.59
N VAL A 88 -33.55 -20.67 4.58
CA VAL A 88 -33.95 -21.88 3.84
C VAL A 88 -34.03 -23.09 4.77
N LEU A 89 -33.04 -23.29 5.66
CA LEU A 89 -33.04 -24.40 6.61
C LEU A 89 -34.21 -24.32 7.61
N PHE A 90 -34.55 -23.12 8.09
CA PHE A 90 -35.75 -22.95 8.92
C PHE A 90 -37.02 -23.27 8.14
N ARG A 91 -37.14 -22.79 6.90
CA ARG A 91 -38.28 -23.11 6.04
C ARG A 91 -38.41 -24.61 5.78
N MET A 92 -37.31 -25.30 5.49
CA MET A 92 -37.28 -26.74 5.33
C MET A 92 -37.73 -27.46 6.61
N SER A 93 -37.31 -26.97 7.77
CA SER A 93 -37.71 -27.54 9.08
C SER A 93 -39.21 -27.34 9.34
N GLU A 94 -39.75 -26.15 9.02
CA GLU A 94 -41.20 -25.89 9.09
C GLU A 94 -41.98 -26.82 8.14
N LEU A 95 -41.51 -27.00 6.91
CA LEU A 95 -42.14 -27.89 5.93
C LEU A 95 -42.08 -29.36 6.39
N ALA A 96 -40.98 -29.78 6.99
CA ALA A 96 -40.84 -31.12 7.55
C ALA A 96 -41.82 -31.38 8.69
N GLU A 97 -41.99 -30.43 9.62
CA GLU A 97 -42.98 -30.50 10.70
C GLU A 97 -44.42 -30.49 10.16
N GLN A 98 -44.69 -29.63 9.16
CA GLN A 98 -45.98 -29.61 8.46
C GLN A 98 -46.31 -30.94 7.77
N GLY A 99 -45.32 -31.63 7.21
CA GLY A 99 -45.47 -32.96 6.62
C GLY A 99 -45.56 -34.09 7.64
N ALA A 100 -44.93 -33.96 8.81
CA ALA A 100 -44.99 -34.94 9.89
C ALA A 100 -46.35 -34.92 10.62
N ASN A 101 -47.07 -33.79 10.58
CA ASN A 101 -48.38 -33.66 11.19
C ASN A 101 -49.42 -34.58 10.48
N GLY A 102 -49.82 -35.65 11.17
CA GLY A 102 -50.56 -36.79 10.60
C GLY A 102 -52.00 -36.52 10.14
N THR A 103 -52.49 -35.29 10.26
CA THR A 103 -53.80 -34.85 9.76
C THR A 103 -53.80 -34.47 8.28
N GLN A 104 -52.62 -34.27 7.67
CA GLN A 104 -52.51 -33.97 6.24
C GLN A 104 -52.64 -35.25 5.41
N THR A 105 -53.56 -35.25 4.44
CA THR A 105 -53.74 -36.37 3.52
C THR A 105 -52.49 -36.57 2.65
N ASN A 106 -52.27 -37.79 2.14
CA ASN A 106 -51.10 -38.08 1.28
C ASN A 106 -51.02 -37.16 0.04
N SER A 107 -52.16 -36.68 -0.46
CA SER A 107 -52.20 -35.69 -1.55
C SER A 107 -51.71 -34.30 -1.13
N GLN A 108 -51.93 -33.90 0.12
CA GLN A 108 -51.45 -32.63 0.68
C GLN A 108 -49.95 -32.69 1.00
N ARG A 109 -49.45 -33.84 1.51
CA ARG A 109 -48.01 -34.07 1.68
C ARG A 109 -47.23 -34.01 0.38
N ASN A 110 -47.78 -34.56 -0.71
CA ASN A 110 -47.16 -34.49 -2.05
C ASN A 110 -47.24 -33.10 -2.69
N SER A 111 -48.02 -32.17 -2.13
CA SER A 111 -48.20 -30.80 -2.65
C SER A 111 -47.36 -29.75 -1.92
N LEU A 112 -46.65 -30.13 -0.85
CA LEU A 112 -45.66 -29.24 -0.23
C LEU A 112 -44.60 -28.90 -1.29
N PRO A 113 -44.44 -27.61 -1.65
CA PRO A 113 -43.44 -27.23 -2.63
C PRO A 113 -42.04 -27.51 -2.08
N ASN A 114 -41.15 -28.02 -2.95
CA ASN A 114 -39.73 -28.22 -2.65
C ASN A 114 -39.08 -26.96 -2.09
#